data_AF-A0A434FRL3-F1
#
_entry.id   AF-A0A434FRL3-F1
#
_cell.length_a   1.000
_cell.length_b   1.000
_cell.length_c   1.000
_cell.angle_alpha   90.00
_cell.angle_beta   90.00
_cell.angle_gamma   90.00
#
_symmetry.space_group_name_H-M   'P 1'
#
loop_
_entity.id
_entity.type
_entity.pdbx_description
1 polymer ?
#
loop_
_entity_poly.entity_id
_entity_poly.type
_entity_poly.pdbx_seq_one_letter_code
_entity_poly.pdbx_strand_id
1 'polypeptide(L)' 'MCNSVVGNGREYTTPRDLAALVGGEDKLIWQTKNPFVPWPEGKDWHDLDLCLCAVDMNATLGKAGLHWHRGDDPMQYFID' A
#
# COMPACT_ATOMS: atom_id res chain seq x y z
N MET A 1 -0.29 13.76 -1.38
CA MET A 1 0.69 12.86 -0.75
C MET A 1 0.17 11.45 -0.90
N CYS A 2 1.05 10.47 -1.13
CA CYS A 2 0.66 9.06 -1.28
C CYS A 2 0.97 8.28 -0.02
N ASN A 3 0.33 7.13 0.16
CA ASN A 3 0.66 6.24 1.27
C ASN A 3 2.11 5.74 1.13
N SER A 4 2.82 5.60 2.25
CA SER A 4 4.09 4.87 2.33
C SER A 4 4.16 4.01 3.59
N VAL A 5 4.93 2.93 3.50
CA VAL A 5 5.28 2.09 4.65
C VAL A 5 6.76 2.26 4.92
N VAL A 6 7.15 2.45 6.18
CA VAL A 6 8.53 2.57 6.62
C VAL A 6 8.84 1.44 7.59
N GLY A 7 9.87 0.66 7.31
CA GLY A 7 10.25 -0.49 8.14
C GLY A 7 11.51 -1.16 7.60
N ASN A 8 12.22 -1.92 8.44
CA ASN A 8 13.46 -2.61 8.03
C ASN A 8 14.52 -1.67 7.40
N GLY A 9 14.58 -0.41 7.83
CA GLY A 9 15.50 0.60 7.27
C GLY A 9 15.17 1.05 5.85
N ARG A 10 13.97 0.75 5.34
CA ARG A 10 13.50 1.09 3.99
C ARG A 10 12.13 1.74 4.01
N GLU A 11 11.87 2.58 3.00
CA GLU A 11 10.53 3.05 2.65
C GLU A 11 9.99 2.27 1.43
N TYR A 12 8.73 1.87 1.51
CA TYR A 12 7.98 1.15 0.48
C TYR A 12 6.84 2.06 0.00
N THR A 13 6.83 2.40 -1.29
CA THR A 13 5.94 3.42 -1.86
C THR A 13 5.06 2.90 -2.99
N THR A 14 5.30 1.67 -3.47
CA THR A 14 4.54 1.01 -4.53
C THR A 14 3.93 -0.32 -4.03
N PRO A 15 2.83 -0.80 -4.63
CA PRO A 15 2.29 -2.12 -4.30
C PRO A 15 3.30 -3.24 -4.56
N ARG A 16 4.18 -3.14 -5.58
CA ARG A 16 5.26 -4.11 -5.82
C ARG A 16 6.24 -4.19 -4.64
N ASP A 17 6.67 -3.04 -4.15
CA ASP A 17 7.57 -2.95 -3.00
C ASP A 17 6.90 -3.49 -1.74
N LEU A 18 5.64 -3.12 -1.52
CA LEU A 18 4.87 -3.64 -0.39
C LEU A 18 4.65 -5.15 -0.49
N ALA A 19 4.37 -5.68 -1.67
CA ALA A 19 4.22 -7.13 -1.91
C ALA A 19 5.49 -7.89 -1.50
N ALA A 20 6.67 -7.35 -1.79
CA ALA A 20 7.93 -7.93 -1.35
C ALA A 20 8.06 -7.95 0.18
N LEU A 21 7.54 -6.94 0.88
CA LEU A 21 7.49 -6.89 2.34
C LEU A 21 6.48 -7.89 2.92
N VAL A 22 5.26 -7.97 2.36
CA VAL A 22 4.16 -8.77 2.92
C VAL A 22 4.18 -10.24 2.47
N GLY A 23 5.14 -10.63 1.63
CA GLY A 23 5.36 -12.02 1.21
C GLY A 23 4.60 -12.45 -0.04
N GLY A 24 4.20 -11.50 -0.90
CA GLY A 24 3.60 -11.78 -2.21
C GLY A 24 2.50 -10.79 -2.62
N GLU A 25 2.24 -10.70 -3.92
CA GLU A 25 1.18 -9.84 -4.48
C GLU A 25 -0.23 -10.30 -4.05
N ASP A 26 -0.42 -11.60 -3.78
CA ASP A 26 -1.68 -12.19 -3.29
C ASP A 26 -2.06 -11.73 -1.87
N LYS A 27 -1.11 -11.08 -1.17
CA LYS A 27 -1.32 -10.50 0.15
C LYS A 27 -1.85 -9.07 0.09
N LEU A 28 -1.67 -8.39 -1.04
CA LEU A 28 -2.21 -7.05 -1.23
C LEU A 28 -3.74 -7.09 -1.24
N ILE A 29 -4.35 -6.23 -0.44
CA ILE A 29 -5.78 -5.98 -0.48
C ILE A 29 -5.97 -4.62 -1.13
N TRP A 30 -6.62 -4.61 -2.28
CA TRP A 30 -6.91 -3.38 -3.01
C TRP A 30 -8.14 -2.66 -2.44
N GLN A 31 -8.20 -1.35 -2.64
CA GLN A 31 -9.38 -0.55 -2.33
C GLN A 31 -10.61 -1.08 -3.09
N THR A 32 -11.81 -0.74 -2.65
CA THR A 32 -13.05 -1.10 -3.38
C THR A 32 -13.39 -0.13 -4.51
N LYS A 33 -12.77 1.05 -4.51
CA LYS A 33 -12.98 2.13 -5.47
C LYS A 33 -11.64 2.70 -5.90
N ASN A 34 -11.56 3.14 -7.16
CA ASN A 34 -10.38 3.79 -7.69
C ASN A 34 -10.11 5.11 -6.93
N PRO A 35 -8.96 5.24 -6.23
CA PRO A 35 -8.61 6.46 -5.52
C PRO A 35 -8.00 7.54 -6.43
N PHE A 36 -7.70 7.20 -7.69
CA PHE A 36 -7.07 8.09 -8.65
C PHE A 36 -8.12 8.81 -9.49
N VAL A 37 -8.09 10.14 -9.45
CA VAL A 37 -8.98 10.97 -10.28
C VAL A 37 -8.19 12.17 -10.80
N PRO A 38 -8.20 12.42 -12.13
CA PRO A 38 -8.81 11.61 -13.19
C PRO A 38 -8.03 10.31 -13.48
N TRP A 39 -8.73 9.23 -13.82
CA TRP A 39 -8.13 7.97 -14.29
C TRP A 39 -8.64 7.61 -15.69
N PRO A 40 -7.79 7.16 -16.63
CA PRO A 40 -8.23 6.82 -17.98
C PRO A 40 -9.28 5.71 -18.01
N GLU A 41 -10.27 5.85 -18.87
CA GLU A 41 -11.30 4.83 -19.08
C GLU A 41 -10.68 3.52 -19.60
N GLY A 42 -11.14 2.38 -19.07
CA GLY A 42 -10.68 1.05 -19.47
C GLY A 42 -9.29 0.65 -18.97
N LYS A 43 -8.63 1.46 -18.14
CA LYS A 43 -7.35 1.11 -17.49
C LYS A 43 -7.56 0.53 -16.10
N ASP A 44 -6.88 -0.57 -15.81
CA ASP A 44 -6.81 -1.13 -14.46
C ASP A 44 -5.97 -0.21 -13.56
N TRP A 45 -6.49 0.11 -12.38
CA TRP A 45 -5.82 0.95 -11.39
C TRP A 45 -5.14 0.12 -10.30
N HIS A 46 -5.21 -1.22 -10.38
CA HIS A 46 -4.46 -2.16 -9.54
C HIS A 46 -3.06 -2.47 -10.09
N ASP A 47 -2.40 -1.46 -10.66
CA ASP A 47 -1.04 -1.62 -11.19
C ASP A 47 -0.01 -1.52 -10.05
N LEU A 48 0.92 -2.47 -10.04
CA LEU A 48 1.90 -2.67 -8.97
C LEU A 48 2.96 -1.58 -8.89
N ASP A 49 3.11 -0.79 -9.97
CA ASP A 49 4.06 0.31 -10.04
C ASP A 49 3.40 1.67 -9.79
N LEU A 50 2.11 1.68 -9.43
CA LEU A 50 1.42 2.87 -8.91
C LEU A 50 1.74 3.11 -7.43
N CYS A 51 1.10 4.10 -6.83
CA CYS A 51 1.26 4.36 -5.40
C CYS A 51 0.33 3.51 -4.53
N LEU A 52 0.69 3.39 -3.26
CA LEU A 52 -0.07 2.63 -2.25
C LEU A 52 -1.46 3.18 -1.91
N CYS A 53 -1.92 4.27 -2.54
CA CYS A 53 -3.31 4.72 -2.37
C CYS A 53 -4.32 3.70 -2.90
N ALA A 54 -3.93 2.90 -3.90
CA ALA A 54 -4.74 1.80 -4.43
C ALA A 54 -4.88 0.62 -3.47
N VAL A 55 -4.01 0.54 -2.45
CA VAL A 55 -3.98 -0.53 -1.47
C VAL A 55 -4.73 -0.11 -0.21
N ASP A 56 -5.55 -1.00 0.33
CA ASP A 56 -6.06 -0.90 1.70
C ASP A 56 -4.94 -1.31 2.65
N MET A 57 -4.23 -0.31 3.17
CA MET A 57 -3.07 -0.51 4.02
C MET A 57 -3.42 -1.22 5.33
N ASN A 58 -4.51 -0.85 5.98
CA ASN A 58 -4.93 -1.46 7.24
C ASN A 58 -5.22 -2.95 7.04
N ALA A 59 -5.99 -3.27 6.00
CA ALA A 59 -6.36 -4.64 5.70
C ALA A 59 -5.14 -5.46 5.24
N THR A 60 -4.28 -4.88 4.39
CA THR A 60 -3.07 -5.55 3.88
C THR A 60 -2.08 -5.87 4.99
N LEU A 61 -1.72 -4.87 5.81
CA LEU A 61 -0.78 -5.06 6.91
C LEU A 61 -1.35 -6.00 7.99
N GLY A 62 -2.66 -5.89 8.27
CA GLY A 62 -3.37 -6.80 9.18
C GLY A 62 -3.40 -8.25 8.67
N LYS A 63 -3.68 -8.47 7.38
CA LYS A 63 -3.64 -9.80 6.75
C LYS A 63 -2.23 -10.40 6.76
N ALA A 64 -1.20 -9.56 6.62
CA ALA A 64 0.20 -9.98 6.71
C ALA A 64 0.66 -10.29 8.14
N GLY A 65 -0.15 -9.97 9.17
CA GLY A 65 0.20 -10.18 10.57
C GLY A 65 1.33 -9.27 11.05
N LEU A 66 1.58 -8.15 10.36
CA LEU A 66 2.61 -7.20 10.75
C LEU A 66 2.13 -6.35 11.92
N HIS A 67 3.03 -6.09 12.86
CA HIS A 67 2.82 -5.08 13.89
C HIS A 67 3.20 -3.73 13.31
N TRP A 68 2.28 -2.77 13.38
CA TRP A 68 2.46 -1.46 12.77
C TRP A 68 1.71 -0.38 13.52
N HIS A 69 2.16 0.86 13.35
CA HIS A 69 1.50 2.05 13.85
C HIS A 69 1.48 3.15 12.78
N ARG A 70 0.63 4.15 12.98
CA ARG A 70 0.52 5.31 12.09
C ARG A 70 1.45 6.42 12.57
N GLY A 71 2.14 7.08 11.65
CA GLY A 71 2.95 8.25 11.97
C GLY A 71 2.11 9.51 12.17
N ASP A 72 2.80 10.63 12.39
CA ASP A 72 2.19 11.97 12.44
C ASP A 72 1.56 12.35 11.09
N ASP A 73 2.16 11.91 9.99
CA ASP A 73 1.54 11.94 8.66
C ASP A 73 0.54 10.77 8.55
N PRO A 74 -0.76 11.04 8.33
CA PRO A 74 -1.77 9.98 8.19
C PRO A 74 -1.54 9.06 6.98
N MET A 75 -0.66 9.44 6.05
CA MET A 75 -0.28 8.63 4.90
C MET A 75 0.94 7.74 5.18
N GLN A 76 1.61 7.87 6.34
CA GLN A 76 2.75 7.03 6.71
C GLN A 76 2.39 5.95 7.72
N TYR A 77 2.86 4.73 7.42
CA TYR A 77 2.70 3.55 8.25
C TYR A 77 4.09 3.05 8.65
N PHE A 78 4.31 2.75 9.92
CA PHE A 78 5.58 2.29 10.44
C PHE A 78 5.45 0.85 10.92
N ILE A 79 6.38 -0.02 10.51
CA ILE A 79 6.47 -1.41 10.99
C ILE A 79 7.40 -1.44 12.21
N ASP A 80 6.97 -2.13 13.26
CA ASP A 80 7.71 -2.32 14.52
C ASP A 80 8.77 -3.45 14.44
#